data_AF-A0A800K1E4-F1
#
_entry.id   AF-A0A800K1E4-F1
#
_cell.length_a   1.000
_cell.length_b   1.000
_cell.length_c   1.000
_cell.angle_alpha   90.00
_cell.angle_beta   90.00
_cell.angle_gamma   90.00
#
_symmetry.space_group_name_H-M   'P 1'
#
loop_
_entity.id
_entity.type
_entity.pdbx_description
1 polymer ?
#
loop_
_entity_poly.entity_id
_entity_poly.type
_entity_poly.pdbx_seq_one_letter_code
_entity_poly.pdbx_strand_id
1 'polypeptide(L)' 'MKYDVVVVGAESGGATVATRLSEDPSRSVLLLKAGAGFRQVSCN' A
#
# COMPACT_ATOMS: atom_id res chain seq x y z
N MET A 1 14.34 9.76 3.28
CA MET A 1 14.18 8.35 2.87
C MET A 1 13.70 8.32 1.43
N LYS A 2 14.10 7.32 0.63
CA LYS A 2 13.64 7.13 -0.75
C LYS A 2 13.02 5.73 -0.87
N TYR A 3 11.94 5.63 -1.62
CA TYR A 3 11.25 4.38 -1.94
C TYR A 3 11.14 4.27 -3.45
N ASP A 4 11.28 3.06 -3.98
CA ASP A 4 11.12 2.78 -5.40
C ASP A 4 9.63 2.68 -5.77
N VAL A 5 8.82 2.16 -4.84
CA VAL A 5 7.37 2.05 -5.02
C VAL A 5 6.63 2.46 -3.75
N VAL A 6 5.57 3.24 -3.92
CA VAL A 6 4.62 3.58 -2.86
C VAL A 6 3.25 3.03 -3.22
N VAL A 7 2.73 2.10 -2.43
CA VAL A 7 1.40 1.52 -2.56
C VAL A 7 0.46 2.21 -1.58
N VAL A 8 -0.59 2.85 -2.11
CA VAL A 8 -1.60 3.53 -1.31
C VAL A 8 -2.84 2.64 -1.17
N GLY A 9 -3.17 2.30 0.07
CA GLY A 9 -4.29 1.41 0.43
C GLY A 9 -3.82 0.04 0.92
N ALA A 10 -3.56 -0.11 2.21
CA ALA A 10 -3.12 -1.37 2.84
C ALA A 10 -4.25 -2.39 3.10
N GLU A 11 -5.29 -2.38 2.27
CA GLU A 11 -6.32 -3.42 2.28
C GLU A 11 -5.88 -4.61 1.42
N SER A 12 -6.74 -5.62 1.22
CA SER A 12 -6.37 -6.89 0.57
C SER A 12 -5.61 -6.70 -0.74
N GLY A 13 -6.10 -5.88 -1.67
CA GLY A 13 -5.43 -5.66 -2.95
C GLY A 13 -4.04 -5.02 -2.81
N GLY A 14 -3.93 -3.92 -2.06
CA GLY A 14 -2.65 -3.23 -1.90
C GLY A 14 -1.64 -4.00 -1.05
N ALA A 15 -2.10 -4.79 -0.07
CA ALA A 15 -1.23 -5.68 0.70
C ALA A 15 -0.64 -6.79 -0.20
N THR A 16 -1.45 -7.42 -1.05
CA THR A 16 -0.95 -8.44 -1.99
C THR A 16 0.06 -7.87 -2.98
N VAL A 17 -0.21 -6.69 -3.55
CA VAL A 17 0.72 -6.01 -4.47
C VAL A 17 2.02 -5.64 -3.77
N ALA A 18 1.95 -5.05 -2.57
CA ALA A 18 3.14 -4.68 -1.80
C ALA A 18 3.99 -5.91 -1.45
N THR A 19 3.37 -7.03 -1.07
CA THR A 19 4.08 -8.29 -0.79
C THR A 19 4.86 -8.77 -2.00
N ARG A 20 4.24 -8.84 -3.18
CA ARG A 20 4.93 -9.31 -4.41
C ARG A 20 6.02 -8.36 -4.87
N LEU A 21 5.81 -7.05 -4.77
CA LEU A 21 6.85 -6.07 -5.11
C LEU A 21 8.05 -6.14 -4.16
N SER A 22 7.82 -6.52 -2.90
CA SER A 22 8.87 -6.66 -1.88
C SER A 22 9.67 -7.96 -2.00
N GLU A 23 9.28 -8.90 -2.86
CA GLU A 23 10.07 -10.12 -3.13
C GLU A 23 11.37 -9.81 -3.90
N ASP A 24 11.41 -8.68 -4.61
CA ASP A 24 12.64 -8.19 -5.24
C ASP A 24 13.47 -7.42 -4.21
N PRO A 25 14.63 -7.93 -3.77
CA PRO A 25 15.45 -7.30 -2.74
C PRO A 25 16.09 -5.98 -3.19
N SER A 26 16.06 -5.66 -4.50
CA SER A 26 16.54 -4.39 -5.01
C SER A 26 15.54 -3.24 -4.81
N ARG A 27 14.31 -3.53 -4.38
CA ARG A 27 13.22 -2.54 -4.24
C ARG A 27 12.92 -2.22 -2.79
N SER A 28 12.83 -0.93 -2.50
CA SER A 28 12.25 -0.39 -1.28
C SER A 28 10.78 -0.05 -1.52
N VAL A 29 9.86 -0.80 -0.89
CA VAL A 29 8.41 -0.64 -1.06
C VAL A 29 7.79 -0.06 0.21
N LEU A 30 7.00 1.02 0.07
CA LEU A 30 6.23 1.61 1.15
C LEU A 30 4.73 1.30 0.96
N LEU A 31 4.11 0.66 1.95
CA LEU A 31 2.66 0.44 1.98
C LEU A 31 1.99 1.42 2.95
N LEU A 32 1.10 2.27 2.43
CA LEU A 32 0.39 3.28 3.21
C LEU A 32 -1.07 2.89 3.43
N LYS A 33 -1.51 2.93 4.68
CA LYS A 33 -2.92 2.81 5.06
C LYS A 33 -3.44 4.17 5.50
N ALA A 34 -4.65 4.51 5.06
CA ALA A 34 -5.41 5.59 5.67
C ALA A 34 -5.64 5.24 7.17
N GLY A 35 -5.35 6.16 8.09
CA GLY A 35 -5.60 5.96 9.53
C GLY A 35 -7.08 5.69 9.84
N ALA A 36 -7.41 5.30 11.07
CA ALA A 36 -8.78 4.93 11.46
C ALA A 36 -9.84 6.07 11.37
N GLY A 37 -9.50 7.25 10.86
CA GLY A 37 -10.38 8.42 10.73
C GLY A 37 -11.00 8.65 9.34
N PHE A 38 -10.70 7.81 8.35
CA PHE A 38 -11.29 8.00 7.01
C PHE A 38 -12.64 7.28 6.91
N ARG A 39 -13.71 8.06 6.78
CA ARG A 39 -15.06 7.56 6.47
C ARG A 39 -15.06 7.01 5.04
N GLN A 40 -15.35 5.72 4.88
CA GLN A 40 -15.59 5.14 3.56
C GLN A 40 -16.88 5.76 3.01
N VAL A 41 -16.76 6.65 2.03
CA VAL A 41 -17.92 7.16 1.30
C VAL A 41 -18.20 6.15 0.20
N SER A 42 -19.13 5.24 0.46
CA SER A 42 -19.63 4.32 -0.56
C SER A 42 -20.66 5.08 -1.39
N CYS A 43 -20.34 5.36 -2.65
CA CYS A 43 -21.32 5.81 -3.64
C CYS A 43 -21.98 4.57 -4.24
N ASN A 44 -23.29 4.42 -4.02
CA ASN A 44 -24.16 3.53 -4.78
C ASN A 44 -24.93 4.32 -5.83
#